data_AF-A0A662YJS0-F1
#
_entry.id   AF-A0A662YJS0-F1
#
_cell.length_a   1.000
_cell.length_b   1.000
_cell.length_c   1.000
_cell.angle_alpha   90.00
_cell.angle_beta   90.00
_cell.angle_gamma   90.00
#
_symmetry.space_group_name_H-M   'P 1'
#
loop_
_entity.id
_entity.type
_entity.pdbx_description
1 polymer ?
#
loop_
_entity_poly.entity_id
_entity_poly.type
_entity_poly.pdbx_seq_one_letter_code
_entity_poly.pdbx_strand_id
1 'polypeptide(L)'
;MLCNRGHAYDYDDWQAGGADGWSYADCLPYFKKAQSHDLGADDYRGSDGPLRVTRKTLPSQPLFQAFIEAGIQAGYPFTEDVNGYQQEGFGWFDLTIHKGRRWSAATGYLHPILHRENLTVITNTFVNKLVFEGKKVVGVEVEDDKTKTWRKSDRQRR
;
A
#
# COMPACT_ATOMS: atom_id res chain seq x y z
N MET A 1 -6.99 -3.20 -6.02
CA MET A 1 -6.81 -1.88 -6.66
C MET A 1 -7.42 -0.80 -5.79
N LEU A 2 -8.46 -1.10 -5.00
CA LEU A 2 -8.89 -0.21 -3.93
C LEU A 2 -7.71 0.25 -3.07
N CYS A 3 -7.61 1.55 -2.83
CA CYS A 3 -6.64 2.17 -1.95
C CYS A 3 -7.40 2.72 -0.75
N ASN A 4 -7.38 1.96 0.34
CA ASN A 4 -7.96 2.35 1.62
C ASN A 4 -6.91 2.15 2.71
N ARG A 5 -6.80 3.11 3.63
CA ARG A 5 -5.87 3.08 4.75
C ARG A 5 -6.43 2.32 5.96
N GLY A 6 -7.73 2.09 6.03
CA GLY A 6 -8.36 1.61 7.27
C GLY A 6 -8.63 2.76 8.24
N HIS A 7 -9.12 2.43 9.44
CA HIS A 7 -9.57 3.43 10.40
C HIS A 7 -8.41 3.97 11.24
N ALA A 8 -8.47 5.25 11.67
CA ALA A 8 -7.40 5.82 12.52
C ALA A 8 -7.20 5.00 13.82
N TYR A 9 -8.32 4.57 14.41
CA TYR A 9 -8.35 3.72 15.60
C TYR A 9 -7.60 2.38 15.42
N ASP A 10 -7.52 1.82 14.20
CA ASP A 10 -6.77 0.57 13.97
C ASP A 10 -5.28 0.74 14.30
N TYR A 11 -4.73 1.93 14.00
CA TYR A 11 -3.32 2.27 14.24
C TYR A 11 -3.08 2.69 15.69
N ASP A 12 -4.01 3.44 16.27
CA ASP A 12 -3.92 3.83 17.68
C ASP A 12 -4.02 2.60 18.60
N ASP A 13 -4.82 1.60 18.23
CA ASP A 13 -4.86 0.29 18.88
C ASP A 13 -3.54 -0.47 18.76
N TRP A 14 -2.83 -0.39 17.62
CA TRP A 14 -1.49 -0.99 17.50
C TRP A 14 -0.52 -0.36 18.48
N GLN A 15 -0.53 0.97 18.58
CA GLN A 15 0.30 1.68 19.55
C GLN A 15 -0.06 1.31 20.99
N ALA A 16 -1.35 1.27 21.33
CA ALA A 16 -1.82 0.83 22.64
C ALA A 16 -1.42 -0.63 22.94
N GLY A 17 -1.29 -1.47 21.90
CA GLY A 17 -0.77 -2.84 21.96
C GLY A 17 0.75 -2.97 22.09
N GLY A 18 1.48 -1.86 22.17
CA GLY A 18 2.94 -1.82 22.35
C GLY A 18 3.75 -1.63 21.06
N ALA A 19 3.11 -1.30 19.94
CA ALA A 19 3.80 -0.89 18.73
C ALA A 19 4.14 0.61 18.80
N ASP A 20 5.14 0.98 19.59
CA ASP A 20 5.55 2.37 19.77
C ASP A 20 5.84 3.05 18.41
N GLY A 21 5.24 4.22 18.18
CA GLY A 21 5.39 4.98 16.93
C GLY A 21 4.52 4.49 15.78
N TRP A 22 3.49 3.68 16.05
CA TRP A 22 2.51 3.21 15.07
C TRP A 22 1.13 3.84 15.21
N SER A 23 0.98 4.94 15.96
CA SER A 23 -0.28 5.69 15.97
C SER A 23 -0.65 6.16 14.56
N TYR A 24 -1.93 6.53 14.36
CA TYR A 24 -2.33 7.07 13.06
C TYR A 24 -1.53 8.32 12.69
N ALA A 25 -1.26 9.18 13.68
CA ALA A 25 -0.48 10.40 13.50
C ALA A 25 0.96 10.11 13.04
N ASP A 26 1.60 9.06 13.58
CA ASP A 26 2.95 8.65 13.18
C ASP A 26 2.98 7.99 11.79
N CYS A 27 1.92 7.26 11.44
CA CYS A 27 1.78 6.61 10.14
C CYS A 27 1.43 7.58 9.00
N LEU A 28 0.71 8.68 9.31
CA LEU A 28 0.20 9.62 8.33
C LEU A 28 1.27 10.19 7.37
N PRO A 29 2.45 10.64 7.83
CA PRO A 29 3.54 11.05 6.95
C PRO A 29 3.96 9.98 5.93
N TYR A 30 3.88 8.69 6.29
CA TYR A 30 4.22 7.58 5.40
C TYR A 30 3.11 7.31 4.37
N PHE A 31 1.83 7.44 4.76
CA PHE A 31 0.74 7.38 3.80
C PHE A 31 0.84 8.49 2.76
N LYS A 32 1.13 9.72 3.20
CA LYS A 32 1.36 10.85 2.30
C LYS A 32 2.57 10.59 1.40
N LYS A 33 3.71 10.17 1.96
CA LYS A 33 4.93 9.88 1.19
C LYS A 33 4.74 8.79 0.13
N ALA A 34 3.88 7.80 0.38
CA ALA A 34 3.64 6.71 -0.57
C ALA A 34 2.81 7.14 -1.79
N GLN A 35 1.97 8.17 -1.64
CA GLN A 35 0.93 8.50 -2.60
C GLN A 35 1.27 9.69 -3.50
N SER A 36 0.89 9.58 -4.77
CA SER A 36 0.68 10.68 -5.70
C SER A 36 -0.78 10.65 -6.14
N HIS A 37 -1.60 11.37 -5.40
CA HIS A 37 -3.04 11.45 -5.58
C HIS A 37 -3.39 12.47 -6.68
N ASP A 38 -4.34 12.13 -7.56
CA ASP A 38 -4.75 13.00 -8.69
C ASP A 38 -5.44 14.29 -8.27
N LEU A 39 -6.19 14.27 -7.17
CA LEU A 39 -6.75 15.46 -6.51
C LEU A 39 -5.71 16.37 -5.79
N GLY A 40 -4.44 15.98 -5.76
CA GLY A 40 -3.39 16.74 -5.07
C GLY A 40 -3.21 16.35 -3.59
N ALA A 41 -2.32 17.09 -2.91
CA ALA A 41 -2.04 16.91 -1.50
C ALA A 41 -2.96 17.78 -0.63
N ASP A 42 -3.22 17.31 0.58
CA ASP A 42 -3.90 18.06 1.66
C ASP A 42 -3.36 17.58 3.02
N ASP A 43 -4.12 17.77 4.09
CA ASP A 43 -3.75 17.31 5.43
C ASP A 43 -3.54 15.78 5.47
N TYR A 44 -4.30 15.02 4.66
CA TYR A 44 -4.31 13.57 4.67
C TYR A 44 -3.58 12.94 3.47
N ARG A 45 -3.55 13.57 2.30
CA ARG A 45 -3.09 13.02 1.02
C ARG A 45 -1.70 13.52 0.64
N GLY A 46 -0.99 12.71 -0.15
CA GLY A 46 0.28 13.10 -0.77
C GLY A 46 0.19 13.22 -2.28
N SER A 47 1.09 14.02 -2.86
CA SER A 47 1.15 14.33 -4.29
C SER A 47 2.36 13.75 -5.02
N ASP A 48 3.41 13.35 -4.30
CA ASP A 48 4.74 13.13 -4.87
C ASP A 48 5.26 11.69 -4.73
N GLY A 49 4.45 10.81 -4.14
CA GLY A 49 4.79 9.42 -3.93
C GLY A 49 4.76 8.56 -5.20
N PRO A 50 5.41 7.38 -5.16
CA PRO A 50 5.51 6.50 -6.32
C PRO A 50 4.19 5.76 -6.66
N LEU A 51 3.24 5.67 -5.73
CA LEU A 51 1.94 5.07 -5.99
C LEU A 51 0.99 6.11 -6.56
N ARG A 52 0.59 5.93 -7.82
CA ARG A 52 -0.47 6.71 -8.44
C ARG A 52 -1.81 6.29 -7.84
N VAL A 53 -2.46 7.22 -7.16
CA VAL A 53 -3.79 7.06 -6.58
C VAL A 53 -4.74 7.97 -7.34
N THR A 54 -5.89 7.43 -7.73
CA THR A 54 -6.88 8.18 -8.50
C THR A 54 -8.27 7.97 -7.93
N ARG A 55 -9.01 9.07 -7.82
CA ARG A 55 -10.44 9.05 -7.56
C ARG A 55 -11.18 9.13 -8.89
N LYS A 56 -11.27 7.97 -9.56
CA LYS A 56 -11.95 7.83 -10.86
C LYS A 56 -13.44 7.51 -10.76
N THR A 57 -14.00 7.52 -9.56
CA THR A 57 -15.45 7.47 -9.35
C THR A 57 -16.05 8.72 -9.98
N LEU A 58 -16.46 8.58 -11.23
CA LEU A 58 -17.03 9.67 -12.00
C LEU A 58 -18.38 10.02 -11.36
N PRO A 59 -18.60 11.28 -10.93
CA PRO A 59 -19.93 11.75 -10.57
C PRO A 59 -20.93 11.59 -11.74
N SER A 60 -20.43 11.40 -12.97
CA SER A 60 -21.23 11.10 -14.14
C SER A 60 -21.75 9.65 -14.22
N GLN A 61 -21.40 8.76 -13.26
CA GLN A 61 -21.91 7.40 -13.23
C GLN A 61 -23.17 7.33 -12.35
N PRO A 62 -24.39 7.30 -12.94
CA PRO A 62 -25.64 7.49 -12.21
C PRO A 62 -25.91 6.41 -11.16
N LEU A 63 -25.39 5.19 -11.35
CA LEU A 63 -25.58 4.10 -10.40
C LEU A 63 -24.83 4.31 -9.08
N PHE A 64 -23.62 4.90 -9.12
CA PHE A 64 -22.88 5.18 -7.88
C PHE A 64 -23.50 6.33 -7.11
N GLN A 65 -23.96 7.35 -7.83
CA GLN A 65 -24.69 8.45 -7.24
C GLN A 65 -25.97 7.97 -6.56
N ALA A 66 -26.78 7.16 -7.24
CA ALA A 66 -28.00 6.58 -6.67
C ALA A 66 -27.72 5.71 -5.43
N PHE A 67 -26.61 4.96 -5.43
CA PHE A 67 -26.21 4.15 -4.28
C PHE A 67 -25.80 4.99 -3.07
N ILE A 68 -25.03 6.06 -3.29
CA ILE A 68 -24.65 7.02 -2.24
C ILE A 68 -25.90 7.71 -1.69
N GLU A 69 -26.80 8.18 -2.56
CA GLU A 69 -28.05 8.82 -2.16
C GLU A 69 -28.95 7.90 -1.34
N ALA A 70 -29.06 6.62 -1.71
CA ALA A 70 -29.80 5.65 -0.93
C ALA A 70 -29.20 5.45 0.48
N GLY A 71 -27.86 5.44 0.61
CA GLY A 71 -27.18 5.39 1.90
C GLY A 71 -27.49 6.62 2.77
N ILE A 72 -27.49 7.80 2.15
CA ILE A 72 -27.86 9.06 2.82
C ILE A 72 -29.32 9.03 3.27
N GLN A 73 -30.24 8.57 2.42
CA GLN A 73 -31.66 8.43 2.75
C GLN A 73 -31.90 7.41 3.87
N ALA A 74 -31.05 6.39 3.98
CA ALA A 74 -31.06 5.42 5.08
C ALA A 74 -30.46 5.97 6.39
N GLY A 75 -29.99 7.22 6.42
CA GLY A 75 -29.49 7.90 7.61
C GLY A 75 -27.98 7.83 7.81
N TYR A 76 -27.21 7.30 6.85
CA TYR A 76 -25.74 7.29 6.93
C TYR A 76 -25.14 8.59 6.39
N PRO A 77 -24.03 9.09 6.96
CA PRO A 77 -23.40 10.30 6.45
C PRO A 77 -22.73 10.05 5.10
N PHE A 78 -22.59 11.12 4.32
CA PHE A 78 -21.69 11.13 3.17
C PHE A 78 -20.25 11.38 3.61
N THR A 79 -19.28 10.70 3.00
CA THR A 79 -17.85 11.00 3.14
C THR A 79 -17.25 11.40 1.80
N GLU A 80 -16.66 12.59 1.75
CA GLU A 80 -15.94 13.07 0.58
C GLU A 80 -14.66 12.27 0.34
N ASP A 81 -14.01 11.79 1.40
CA ASP A 81 -12.74 11.08 1.38
C ASP A 81 -12.66 10.03 2.49
N VAL A 82 -12.82 8.76 2.12
CA VAL A 82 -12.71 7.60 3.03
C VAL A 82 -11.30 7.44 3.63
N ASN A 83 -10.29 8.14 3.08
CA ASN A 83 -8.91 8.15 3.60
C ASN A 83 -8.58 9.45 4.36
N GLY A 84 -9.54 10.38 4.46
CA GLY A 84 -9.40 11.70 5.05
C GLY A 84 -9.98 11.80 6.46
N TYR A 85 -10.49 12.98 6.81
CA TYR A 85 -11.01 13.31 8.14
C TYR A 85 -12.13 12.36 8.62
N GLN A 86 -13.09 12.03 7.76
CA GLN A 86 -14.24 11.19 8.10
C GLN A 86 -14.21 9.90 7.28
N GLN A 87 -13.89 8.79 7.93
CA GLN A 87 -13.79 7.48 7.26
C GLN A 87 -15.14 6.77 7.18
N GLU A 88 -16.02 7.00 8.14
CA GLU A 88 -17.37 6.43 8.18
C GLU A 88 -18.32 7.12 7.18
N GLY A 89 -19.15 6.32 6.52
CA GLY A 89 -20.22 6.79 5.64
C GLY A 89 -20.16 6.22 4.24
N PHE A 90 -21.05 6.74 3.38
CA PHE A 90 -21.07 6.42 1.95
C PHE A 90 -20.27 7.47 1.19
N GLY A 91 -19.38 7.05 0.30
CA GLY A 91 -18.49 8.00 -0.35
C GLY A 91 -17.73 7.43 -1.53
N TRP A 92 -16.77 8.22 -1.98
CA TRP A 92 -15.93 7.88 -3.12
C TRP A 92 -14.71 7.09 -2.70
N PHE A 93 -14.40 6.05 -3.46
CA PHE A 93 -13.23 5.21 -3.21
C PHE A 93 -12.06 5.54 -4.13
N ASP A 94 -10.86 5.49 -3.55
CA ASP A 94 -9.62 5.65 -4.30
C ASP A 94 -9.14 4.34 -4.90
N LEU A 95 -8.51 4.44 -6.06
CA LEU A 95 -7.97 3.31 -6.80
C LEU A 95 -6.50 3.54 -7.14
N THR A 96 -5.68 2.50 -7.02
CA THR A 96 -4.32 2.45 -7.57
C THR A 96 -4.36 2.13 -9.07
N ILE A 97 -4.87 3.07 -9.86
CA ILE A 97 -4.97 2.98 -11.31
C ILE A 97 -4.30 4.21 -11.92
N HIS A 98 -3.48 4.01 -12.96
CA HIS A 98 -2.91 5.11 -13.71
C HIS A 98 -3.07 4.85 -15.20
N LYS A 99 -3.58 5.84 -15.94
CA LYS A 99 -3.84 5.73 -17.40
C LYS A 99 -4.62 4.45 -17.78
N GLY A 100 -5.62 4.10 -16.98
CA GLY A 100 -6.51 2.95 -17.22
C GLY A 100 -5.89 1.58 -16.91
N ARG A 101 -4.67 1.54 -16.34
CA ARG A 101 -4.00 0.29 -15.98
C ARG A 101 -3.79 0.23 -14.47
N ARG A 102 -3.82 -0.98 -13.93
CA ARG A 102 -3.43 -1.26 -12.54
C ARG A 102 -2.04 -0.70 -12.28
N TRP A 103 -1.89 0.04 -11.18
CA TRP A 103 -0.61 0.54 -10.70
C TRP A 103 -0.18 -0.28 -9.48
N SER A 104 0.70 -1.26 -9.70
CA SER A 104 1.17 -2.15 -8.63
C SER A 104 2.35 -1.52 -7.87
N ALA A 105 2.67 -2.09 -6.70
CA ALA A 105 3.89 -1.72 -5.97
C ALA A 105 5.16 -1.94 -6.81
N ALA A 106 5.22 -3.02 -7.62
CA ALA A 106 6.34 -3.26 -8.51
C ALA A 106 6.48 -2.15 -9.57
N THR A 107 5.37 -1.70 -10.16
CA THR A 107 5.38 -0.60 -11.13
C THR A 107 5.80 0.73 -10.50
N GLY A 108 5.31 1.05 -9.30
CA GLY A 108 5.61 2.31 -8.63
C GLY A 108 7.01 2.37 -8.01
N TYR A 109 7.42 1.33 -7.29
CA TYR A 109 8.66 1.34 -6.50
C TYR A 109 9.82 0.60 -7.16
N LEU A 110 9.57 -0.52 -7.84
CA LEU A 110 10.65 -1.43 -8.27
C LEU A 110 11.14 -1.12 -9.68
N HIS A 111 10.23 -1.14 -10.67
CA HIS A 111 10.59 -0.98 -12.08
C HIS A 111 11.42 0.28 -12.38
N PRO A 112 11.14 1.45 -11.76
CA PRO A 112 11.92 2.66 -12.01
C PRO A 112 13.39 2.55 -11.58
N ILE A 113 13.71 1.67 -10.63
CA ILE A 113 15.05 1.57 -10.02
C ILE A 113 15.75 0.23 -10.30
N LEU A 114 15.20 -0.62 -11.17
CA LEU A 114 15.77 -1.92 -11.53
C LEU A 114 17.21 -1.84 -12.09
N HIS A 115 17.61 -0.67 -12.59
CA HIS A 115 18.95 -0.45 -13.16
C HIS A 115 20.05 -0.27 -12.10
N ARG A 116 19.72 -0.17 -10.81
CA ARG A 116 20.71 0.06 -9.74
C ARG A 116 21.58 -1.18 -9.51
N GLU A 117 22.90 -1.03 -9.55
CA GLU A 117 23.86 -2.13 -9.40
C GLU A 117 23.82 -2.83 -8.02
N ASN A 118 23.32 -2.12 -6.99
CA ASN A 118 23.15 -2.67 -5.65
C ASN A 118 21.78 -3.34 -5.42
N LEU A 119 20.96 -3.50 -6.47
CA LEU A 119 19.67 -4.17 -6.42
C LEU A 119 19.69 -5.40 -7.33
N THR A 120 19.36 -6.57 -6.77
CA THR A 120 19.21 -7.81 -7.54
C THR A 120 17.80 -8.35 -7.31
N VAL A 121 17.08 -8.60 -8.40
CA VAL A 121 15.74 -9.18 -8.36
C VAL A 121 15.81 -10.59 -8.92
N ILE A 122 15.46 -11.57 -8.09
CA ILE A 122 15.36 -12.97 -8.46
C ILE A 122 13.89 -13.35 -8.41
N THR A 123 13.34 -13.80 -9.55
CA THR A 123 11.93 -14.19 -9.66
C THR A 123 11.79 -15.71 -9.76
N ASN A 124 10.60 -16.24 -9.48
CA ASN A 124 10.34 -17.69 -9.45
C ASN A 124 11.27 -18.43 -8.46
N THR A 125 11.44 -17.85 -7.27
CA THR A 125 12.33 -18.39 -6.24
C THR A 125 11.64 -18.29 -4.90
N PHE A 126 11.47 -19.43 -4.24
CA PHE A 126 10.84 -19.53 -2.92
C PHE A 126 11.90 -19.54 -1.83
N VAL A 127 11.67 -18.80 -0.75
CA VAL A 127 12.49 -18.85 0.46
C VAL A 127 11.90 -19.93 1.36
N ASN A 128 12.65 -21.01 1.56
CA ASN A 128 12.19 -22.19 2.29
C ASN A 128 12.69 -22.23 3.74
N LYS A 129 13.86 -21.64 4.01
CA LYS A 129 14.46 -21.67 5.34
C LYS A 129 15.33 -20.45 5.62
N LEU A 130 15.36 -20.04 6.88
CA LEU A 130 16.35 -19.10 7.41
C LEU A 130 17.60 -19.85 7.90
N VAL A 131 18.78 -19.34 7.56
CA VAL A 131 20.07 -19.88 8.01
C VAL A 131 20.56 -19.07 9.21
N PHE A 132 20.93 -19.76 10.30
CA PHE A 132 21.33 -19.13 11.56
C PHE A 132 22.76 -19.44 11.97
N GLU A 133 23.41 -18.44 12.58
CA GLU A 133 24.58 -18.60 13.44
C GLU A 133 24.19 -18.14 14.85
N GLY A 134 24.01 -19.08 15.78
CA GLY A 134 23.45 -18.79 17.09
C GLY A 134 22.06 -18.16 16.98
N LYS A 135 21.90 -16.92 17.46
CA LYS A 135 20.64 -16.15 17.41
C LYS A 135 20.53 -15.20 16.22
N LYS A 136 21.49 -15.22 15.28
CA LYS A 136 21.56 -14.29 14.14
C LYS A 136 21.22 -14.99 12.83
N VAL A 137 20.31 -14.41 12.05
CA VAL A 137 20.06 -14.82 10.66
C VAL A 137 21.21 -14.33 9.77
N VAL A 138 21.84 -15.25 9.04
CA VAL A 138 22.99 -14.98 8.16
C VAL A 138 22.71 -15.20 6.68
N GLY A 139 21.59 -15.87 6.36
CA GLY A 139 21.20 -16.15 4.99
C GLY A 139 19.84 -16.80 4.88
N VAL A 140 19.48 -17.17 3.66
CA VAL A 140 18.26 -17.91 3.34
C VAL A 140 18.57 -19.07 2.40
N GLU A 141 17.87 -20.19 2.59
CA GLU A 141 17.84 -21.28 1.63
C GLU A 141 16.68 -21.05 0.67
N VAL A 142 16.98 -21.11 -0.62
CA VAL A 142 16.02 -20.86 -1.67
C VAL A 142 15.91 -22.03 -2.63
N GLU A 143 14.73 -22.16 -3.22
CA GLU A 143 14.42 -23.10 -4.28
C GLU A 143 13.97 -22.32 -5.52
N ASP A 144 14.65 -22.55 -6.64
CA ASP A 144 14.19 -22.06 -7.93
C ASP A 144 13.02 -22.92 -8.40
N ASP A 145 11.84 -22.32 -8.58
CA ASP A 145 10.61 -23.03 -8.87
C ASP A 145 10.65 -23.75 -10.22
N LYS A 146 11.44 -23.24 -11.17
CA LYS A 146 11.56 -23.82 -12.51
C LYS A 146 12.50 -25.01 -12.54
N THR A 147 13.59 -24.95 -11.79
CA THR A 147 14.64 -25.99 -11.81
C THR A 147 14.58 -26.94 -10.62
N LYS A 148 13.82 -26.60 -9.58
CA LYS A 148 13.75 -27.32 -8.30
C LYS A 148 15.14 -27.49 -7.64
N THR A 149 16.06 -26.57 -7.93
CA THR A 149 17.43 -26.59 -7.39
C THR A 149 17.55 -25.73 -6.13
N TRP A 150 18.33 -26.23 -5.18
CA TRP A 150 18.54 -25.62 -3.87
C TRP A 150 19.84 -24.82 -3.83
N ARG A 151 19.79 -23.61 -3.28
CA ARG A 151 20.99 -22.78 -3.05
C ARG A 151 20.90 -22.05 -1.72
N LYS A 152 22.04 -21.91 -1.03
CA LYS A 152 22.18 -20.96 0.07
C LYS A 152 22.52 -19.59 -0.50
N SER A 153 21.73 -18.59 -0.16
CA SER A 153 22.07 -17.19 -0.37
C SER A 153 22.72 -16.68 0.90
N ASP A 154 24.04 -16.67 0.92
CA ASP A 154 24.81 -16.05 1.99
C ASP A 154 24.98 -14.56 1.70
N ARG A 155 24.81 -13.73 2.74
CA ARG A 155 25.33 -12.35 2.72
C ARG A 155 26.86 -12.42 2.77
N GLN A 156 27.52 -12.82 1.68
CA GLN A 156 28.93 -12.49 1.54
C GLN A 156 29.03 -10.97 1.36
N ARG A 157 29.62 -10.32 2.37
CA ARG A 157 29.98 -8.90 2.38
C ARG A 157 30.63 -8.55 1.04
N ARG A 158 29.99 -7.67 0.26
CA ARG A 158 30.75 -6.79 -0.64
C ARG A 158 31.42 -5.72 0.20
#